data_AF-A0A6G0T3B2-F1
#
_entry.id   AF-A0A6G0T3B2-F1
#
_cell.length_a   1.000
_cell.length_b   1.000
_cell.length_c   1.000
_cell.angle_alpha   90.00
_cell.angle_beta   90.00
_cell.angle_gamma   90.00
#
_symmetry.space_group_name_H-M   'P 1'
#
loop_
_entity.id
_entity.type
_entity.pdbx_description
1 polymer ?
#
loop_
_entity_poly.entity_id
_entity_poly.type
_entity_poly.pdbx_seq_one_letter_code
_entity_poly.pdbx_strand_id
1 'polypeptide(L)'
;MTDFEQGLIDAFTNVFLGAQMRGCFFHFGQCLWRKIQNLPEIRQKYVNDPDFGLKIKQLIVLVFVPVSHIEENFNKFMSQQFFEDNEELLLPLIDYFEETLIGRPTRRNKRRPPIFDLKLWNQFDSTQAVASHSTIWRLIEVLKKEQHLTDIKINRFIAGQEPPAKKKKISRCC
;
A
#
# COMPACT_ATOMS: atom_id res chain seq x y z
N MET A 1 10.68 1.32 -9.82
CA MET A 1 9.42 1.91 -9.34
C MET A 1 9.04 2.97 -10.35
N THR A 2 7.96 2.73 -11.10
CA THR A 2 7.61 3.53 -12.29
C THR A 2 6.24 4.17 -12.13
N ASP A 3 6.02 5.16 -12.97
CA ASP A 3 4.76 5.83 -13.23
C ASP A 3 3.91 4.89 -14.10
N PHE A 4 2.58 5.02 -14.03
CA PHE A 4 1.64 4.19 -14.80
C PHE A 4 1.51 4.71 -16.24
N GLU A 5 2.62 4.73 -16.97
CA GLU A 5 2.68 5.10 -18.38
C GLU A 5 3.07 3.90 -19.23
N GLN A 6 2.19 3.52 -20.16
CA GLN A 6 2.37 2.33 -20.99
C GLN A 6 3.70 2.37 -21.78
N GLY A 7 4.06 3.52 -22.34
CA GLY A 7 5.29 3.67 -23.12
C GLY A 7 6.56 3.41 -22.30
N LEU A 8 6.58 3.83 -21.02
CA LEU A 8 7.69 3.52 -20.11
C LEU A 8 7.73 2.03 -19.80
N ILE A 9 6.57 1.43 -19.50
CA ILE A 9 6.47 0.00 -19.21
C ILE A 9 6.98 -0.83 -20.41
N ASP A 10 6.56 -0.48 -21.62
CA ASP A 10 6.97 -1.19 -22.83
C ASP A 10 8.48 -1.03 -23.09
N ALA A 11 9.01 0.19 -22.96
CA ALA A 11 10.44 0.46 -23.14
C ALA A 11 11.30 -0.33 -22.15
N PHE A 12 10.95 -0.33 -20.87
CA PHE A 12 11.70 -1.06 -19.85
C PHE A 12 11.63 -2.57 -20.05
N THR A 13 10.46 -3.11 -20.41
CA THR A 13 10.26 -4.54 -20.63
C THR A 13 11.07 -5.04 -21.84
N ASN A 14 11.21 -4.20 -22.87
CA ASN A 14 11.98 -4.51 -24.08
C ASN A 14 13.50 -4.38 -23.89
N VAL A 15 13.96 -3.42 -23.08
CA VAL A 15 15.40 -3.17 -22.86
C VAL A 15 15.97 -4.09 -21.78
N PHE A 16 15.25 -4.32 -20.68
CA PHE A 16 15.73 -5.07 -19.52
C PHE A 16 15.00 -6.42 -19.40
N LEU A 17 15.36 -7.35 -20.28
CA LEU A 17 14.80 -8.69 -20.29
C LEU A 17 14.98 -9.38 -18.92
N GLY A 18 13.87 -9.83 -18.34
CA GLY A 18 13.87 -10.55 -17.04
C GLY A 18 13.84 -9.66 -15.80
N ALA A 19 13.95 -8.33 -15.93
CA ALA A 19 13.73 -7.44 -14.80
C ALA A 19 12.24 -7.42 -14.41
N GLN A 20 11.94 -7.59 -13.12
CA GLN A 20 10.58 -7.43 -12.62
C GLN A 20 10.29 -5.95 -12.35
N MET A 21 9.37 -5.39 -13.13
CA MET A 21 8.87 -4.05 -12.91
C MET A 21 7.77 -4.04 -11.86
N ARG A 22 7.85 -3.06 -10.95
CA ARG A 22 6.81 -2.80 -9.95
C ARG A 22 6.40 -1.33 -9.99
N GLY A 23 5.10 -1.11 -9.99
CA GLY A 23 4.47 0.18 -9.87
C GLY A 23 4.65 0.76 -8.47
N CYS A 24 4.63 2.08 -8.38
CA CYS A 24 4.65 2.79 -7.10
C CYS A 24 3.23 2.90 -6.52
N PHE A 25 3.01 2.57 -5.25
CA PHE A 25 1.73 2.83 -4.59
C PHE A 25 1.37 4.32 -4.56
N PHE A 26 2.35 5.21 -4.36
CA PHE A 26 2.12 6.64 -4.38
C PHE A 26 1.61 7.10 -5.75
N HIS A 27 2.28 6.72 -6.85
CA HIS A 27 1.81 7.07 -8.20
C HIS A 27 0.50 6.38 -8.55
N PHE A 28 0.23 5.17 -8.05
CA PHE A 28 -1.08 4.51 -8.19
C PHE A 28 -2.20 5.36 -7.58
N GLY A 29 -2.00 5.82 -6.33
CA GLY A 29 -2.93 6.74 -5.67
C GLY A 29 -3.13 8.04 -6.45
N GLN A 30 -2.06 8.60 -7.02
CA GLN A 30 -2.13 9.81 -7.86
C GLN A 30 -2.93 9.58 -9.15
N CYS A 31 -2.78 8.43 -9.82
CA CYS A 31 -3.56 8.09 -11.00
C CYS A 31 -5.05 8.01 -10.67
N LEU A 32 -5.42 7.33 -9.59
CA LEU A 32 -6.80 7.25 -9.13
C LEU A 32 -7.38 8.60 -8.73
N TRP A 33 -6.60 9.42 -8.01
CA TRP A 33 -7.04 10.75 -7.64
C TRP A 33 -7.26 11.64 -8.87
N ARG A 34 -6.40 11.59 -9.89
CA ARG A 34 -6.62 12.27 -11.18
C ARG A 34 -7.89 11.79 -11.86
N LYS A 35 -8.17 10.48 -11.85
CA LYS A 35 -9.43 9.95 -12.41
C LYS A 35 -10.66 10.46 -11.66
N ILE A 36 -10.63 10.46 -10.32
CA ILE A 36 -11.72 11.00 -9.49
C ILE A 36 -11.95 12.49 -9.77
N GLN A 37 -10.86 13.27 -9.91
CA GLN A 37 -10.97 14.71 -10.21
C GLN A 37 -11.69 15.01 -11.53
N ASN A 38 -11.60 14.11 -12.51
CA ASN A 38 -12.30 14.22 -13.80
C ASN A 38 -13.77 13.79 -13.74
N LEU A 39 -14.29 13.41 -12.56
CA LEU A 39 -15.67 13.00 -12.32
C LEU A 39 -16.28 13.95 -11.28
N PRO A 40 -16.84 15.11 -11.67
CA PRO A 40 -17.17 16.20 -10.76
C PRO A 40 -18.09 15.81 -9.59
N GLU A 41 -19.14 15.02 -9.87
CA GLU A 41 -20.09 14.56 -8.85
C GLU A 41 -19.44 13.60 -7.85
N ILE A 42 -18.67 12.63 -8.35
CA ILE A 42 -17.92 11.69 -7.50
C ILE A 42 -16.87 12.44 -6.67
N ARG A 43 -16.13 13.38 -7.28
CA ARG A 43 -15.14 14.21 -6.58
C ARG A 43 -15.79 14.99 -5.45
N GLN A 44 -16.93 15.64 -5.71
CA GLN A 44 -17.64 16.42 -4.71
C GLN A 44 -18.07 15.54 -3.54
N LYS A 45 -18.67 14.37 -3.79
CA LYS A 45 -19.04 13.44 -2.73
C LYS A 45 -17.82 12.90 -1.98
N TYR A 46 -16.76 12.50 -2.70
CA TYR A 46 -15.53 11.98 -2.09
C TYR A 46 -14.88 12.96 -1.10
N VAL A 47 -14.93 14.26 -1.38
CA VAL A 47 -14.34 15.30 -0.51
C VAL A 47 -15.25 15.67 0.65
N ASN A 48 -16.57 15.72 0.43
CA ASN A 48 -17.52 16.27 1.40
C ASN A 48 -18.24 15.21 2.25
N ASP A 49 -18.21 13.95 1.82
CA ASP A 49 -18.82 12.81 2.51
C ASP A 49 -17.73 11.79 2.86
N PRO A 50 -17.33 11.71 4.14
CA PRO A 50 -16.30 10.77 4.60
C PRO A 50 -16.66 9.30 4.37
N ASP A 51 -17.95 8.93 4.46
CA ASP A 51 -18.41 7.57 4.31
C ASP A 51 -18.36 7.16 2.83
N PHE A 52 -18.82 8.04 1.94
CA PHE A 52 -18.64 7.86 0.49
C PHE A 52 -17.14 7.74 0.14
N GLY A 53 -16.33 8.64 0.68
CA GLY A 53 -14.87 8.62 0.50
C GLY A 53 -14.24 7.32 0.98
N LEU A 54 -14.70 6.77 2.12
CA LEU A 54 -14.24 5.49 2.65
C LEU A 54 -14.61 4.33 1.71
N LYS A 55 -15.83 4.31 1.18
CA LYS A 55 -16.28 3.29 0.22
C LYS A 55 -15.47 3.31 -1.06
N ILE A 56 -15.18 4.48 -1.63
CA ILE A 56 -14.28 4.60 -2.79
C ILE A 56 -12.86 4.13 -2.46
N LYS A 57 -12.35 4.45 -1.25
CA LYS A 57 -11.03 3.97 -0.80
C LYS A 57 -10.95 2.44 -0.70
N GLN A 58 -12.06 1.72 -0.49
CA GLN A 58 -12.05 0.25 -0.50
C GLN A 58 -11.57 -0.31 -1.85
N LEU A 59 -11.87 0.36 -2.97
CA LEU A 59 -11.34 -0.04 -4.29
C LEU A 59 -9.82 0.09 -4.36
N ILE A 60 -9.24 1.08 -3.67
CA ILE A 60 -7.78 1.29 -3.61
C ILE A 60 -7.11 0.16 -2.81
N VAL A 61 -7.80 -0.36 -1.77
CA VAL A 61 -7.28 -1.43 -0.90
C VAL A 61 -6.99 -2.72 -1.67
N LEU A 62 -7.59 -2.93 -2.85
CA LEU A 62 -7.30 -4.09 -3.72
C LEU A 62 -5.81 -4.23 -4.07
N VAL A 63 -5.05 -3.14 -4.03
CA VAL A 63 -3.58 -3.17 -4.21
C VAL A 63 -2.87 -4.03 -3.16
N PHE A 64 -3.47 -4.21 -1.98
CA PHE A 64 -2.94 -5.01 -0.88
C PHE A 64 -3.60 -6.38 -0.76
N VAL A 65 -4.43 -6.78 -1.71
CA VAL A 65 -5.04 -8.11 -1.74
C VAL A 65 -4.12 -9.05 -2.52
N PRO A 66 -3.93 -10.32 -2.13
CA PRO A 66 -3.17 -11.26 -2.96
C PRO A 66 -3.74 -11.32 -4.36
N VAL A 67 -2.88 -11.35 -5.39
CA VAL A 67 -3.31 -11.26 -6.81
C VAL A 67 -4.42 -12.26 -7.15
N SER A 68 -4.35 -13.47 -6.60
CA SER A 68 -5.35 -14.53 -6.82
C SER A 68 -6.76 -14.21 -6.29
N HIS A 69 -6.91 -13.25 -5.38
CA HIS A 69 -8.18 -12.88 -4.74
C HIS A 69 -8.69 -11.50 -5.16
N ILE A 70 -7.99 -10.78 -6.04
CA ILE A 70 -8.37 -9.41 -6.45
C ILE A 70 -9.74 -9.41 -7.13
N GLU A 71 -9.95 -10.29 -8.12
CA GLU A 71 -11.20 -10.34 -8.88
C GLU A 71 -12.40 -10.66 -7.99
N GLU A 72 -12.24 -11.64 -7.09
CA GLU A 72 -13.28 -12.03 -6.13
C GLU A 72 -13.64 -10.88 -5.19
N ASN A 73 -12.65 -10.17 -4.63
CA ASN A 73 -12.89 -9.05 -3.72
C ASN A 73 -13.49 -7.85 -4.45
N PHE A 74 -13.07 -7.58 -5.69
CA PHE A 74 -13.70 -6.55 -6.51
C PHE A 74 -15.19 -6.85 -6.74
N ASN A 75 -15.54 -8.08 -7.14
CA ASN A 75 -16.93 -8.49 -7.31
C ASN A 75 -17.73 -8.38 -6.01
N LYS A 76 -17.14 -8.77 -4.86
CA LYS A 76 -17.75 -8.61 -3.54
C LYS A 76 -18.01 -7.15 -3.17
N PHE A 77 -17.18 -6.21 -3.64
CA PHE A 77 -17.44 -4.78 -3.47
C PHE A 77 -18.59 -4.33 -4.34
N MET A 78 -18.62 -4.73 -5.62
CA MET A 78 -19.70 -4.36 -6.54
C MET A 78 -21.07 -4.87 -6.09
N SER A 79 -21.15 -5.99 -5.35
CA SER A 79 -22.39 -6.52 -4.78
C SER A 79 -22.75 -5.94 -3.41
N GLN A 80 -22.06 -4.91 -2.92
CA GLN A 80 -22.47 -4.23 -1.70
C GLN A 80 -23.54 -3.20 -2.04
N GLN A 81 -24.52 -3.05 -1.15
CA GLN A 81 -25.61 -2.08 -1.28
C GLN A 81 -25.15 -0.67 -1.69
N PHE A 82 -24.02 -0.18 -1.15
CA PHE A 82 -23.47 1.12 -1.55
C PHE A 82 -23.18 1.23 -3.06
N PHE A 83 -22.58 0.19 -3.65
CA PHE A 83 -22.20 0.19 -5.07
C PHE A 83 -23.40 -0.06 -5.96
N GLU A 84 -24.37 -0.89 -5.52
CA GLU A 84 -25.64 -1.11 -6.22
C GLU A 84 -26.48 0.18 -6.24
N ASP A 85 -26.67 0.83 -5.09
CA ASP A 85 -27.46 2.07 -4.97
C ASP A 85 -26.84 3.25 -5.73
N ASN A 86 -25.52 3.21 -6.00
CA ASN A 86 -24.80 4.25 -6.70
C ASN A 86 -24.27 3.79 -8.07
N GLU A 87 -24.79 2.70 -8.64
CA GLU A 87 -24.26 2.08 -9.86
C GLU A 87 -24.12 3.09 -11.00
N GLU A 88 -25.18 3.85 -11.31
CA GLU A 88 -25.19 4.84 -12.38
C GLU A 88 -24.13 5.93 -12.17
N LEU A 89 -24.03 6.47 -10.94
CA LEU A 89 -23.05 7.49 -10.58
C LEU A 89 -21.62 6.95 -10.67
N LEU A 90 -21.39 5.72 -10.21
CA LEU A 90 -20.07 5.11 -10.10
C LEU A 90 -19.59 4.44 -11.40
N LEU A 91 -20.49 4.21 -12.35
CA LEU A 91 -20.19 3.53 -13.61
C LEU A 91 -18.92 4.06 -14.30
N PRO A 92 -18.70 5.39 -14.46
CA PRO A 92 -17.49 5.90 -15.13
C PRO A 92 -16.18 5.62 -14.37
N LEU A 93 -16.26 5.43 -13.05
CA LEU A 93 -15.14 5.05 -12.20
C LEU A 93 -14.92 3.53 -12.24
N ILE A 94 -16.00 2.75 -12.10
CA ILE A 94 -15.95 1.29 -12.17
C ILE A 94 -15.40 0.83 -13.52
N ASP A 95 -15.87 1.42 -14.62
CA ASP A 95 -15.37 1.16 -15.97
C ASP A 95 -13.87 1.39 -16.09
N TYR A 96 -13.36 2.45 -15.47
CA TYR A 96 -11.93 2.72 -15.43
C TYR A 96 -11.16 1.63 -14.66
N PHE A 97 -11.68 1.16 -13.53
CA PHE A 97 -11.07 0.06 -12.79
C PHE A 97 -11.07 -1.24 -13.61
N GLU A 98 -12.18 -1.58 -14.24
CA GLU A 98 -12.29 -2.79 -15.06
C GLU A 98 -11.43 -2.75 -16.32
N GLU A 99 -11.29 -1.59 -16.97
CA GLU A 99 -10.45 -1.46 -18.15
C GLU A 99 -8.95 -1.41 -17.79
N THR A 100 -8.62 -0.64 -16.76
CA THR A 100 -7.23 -0.28 -16.47
C THR A 100 -6.53 -1.26 -15.53
N LEU A 101 -7.26 -1.85 -14.58
CA LEU A 101 -6.66 -2.56 -13.44
C LEU A 101 -7.13 -4.01 -13.29
N ILE A 102 -8.44 -4.27 -13.39
CA ILE A 102 -9.04 -5.57 -13.05
C ILE A 102 -9.28 -6.46 -14.28
N GLY A 103 -9.59 -5.86 -15.44
CA GLY A 103 -9.94 -6.55 -16.67
C GLY A 103 -11.45 -6.74 -16.81
N ARG A 104 -12.06 -6.32 -17.93
CA ARG A 104 -13.52 -6.44 -18.12
C ARG A 104 -13.98 -7.91 -18.21
N PRO A 105 -15.11 -8.28 -17.57
CA PRO A 105 -15.65 -9.63 -17.67
C PRO A 105 -16.16 -9.90 -19.09
N THR A 106 -16.00 -11.14 -19.53
CA THR A 106 -16.51 -11.66 -20.80
C THR A 106 -17.77 -12.49 -20.57
N ARG A 107 -18.52 -12.77 -21.65
CA ARG A 107 -19.70 -13.64 -21.62
C ARG A 107 -19.48 -15.04 -21.04
N ARG A 108 -18.22 -15.51 -20.94
CA ARG A 108 -17.84 -16.82 -20.38
C ARG A 108 -17.32 -16.73 -18.94
N ASN A 109 -17.57 -15.61 -18.25
CA ASN A 109 -17.09 -15.34 -16.90
C ASN A 109 -15.56 -15.40 -16.76
N LYS A 110 -14.83 -15.09 -17.84
CA LYS A 110 -13.38 -14.84 -17.84
C LYS A 110 -13.14 -13.34 -17.99
N ARG A 111 -12.11 -12.77 -17.35
CA ARG A 111 -11.75 -11.37 -17.55
C ARG A 111 -10.75 -11.20 -18.72
N ARG A 112 -10.89 -10.12 -19.47
CA ARG A 112 -9.87 -9.69 -20.45
C ARG A 112 -8.65 -9.17 -19.70
N PRO A 113 -7.44 -9.25 -20.27
CA PRO A 113 -6.27 -8.61 -19.66
C PRO A 113 -6.52 -7.10 -19.44
N PRO A 114 -6.25 -6.56 -18.24
CA PRO A 114 -6.27 -5.11 -18.01
C PRO A 114 -5.13 -4.40 -18.75
N ILE A 115 -5.21 -3.08 -18.88
CA ILE A 115 -4.11 -2.25 -19.42
C ILE A 115 -2.84 -2.46 -18.59
N PHE A 116 -2.95 -2.45 -17.26
CA PHE A 116 -1.83 -2.73 -16.37
C PHE A 116 -2.00 -4.09 -15.70
N ASP A 117 -1.02 -4.98 -15.91
CA ASP A 117 -0.97 -6.30 -15.27
C ASP A 117 -1.15 -6.19 -13.75
N LEU A 118 -1.94 -7.09 -13.17
CA LEU A 118 -2.21 -7.17 -11.73
C LEU A 118 -0.91 -7.15 -10.89
N LYS A 119 0.11 -7.87 -11.35
CA LYS A 119 1.41 -7.96 -10.65
C LYS A 119 2.19 -6.65 -10.69
N LEU A 120 1.94 -5.78 -11.68
CA LEU A 120 2.63 -4.50 -11.80
C LEU A 120 2.20 -3.57 -10.66
N TRP A 121 0.90 -3.43 -10.40
CA TRP A 121 0.40 -2.48 -9.41
C TRP A 121 0.27 -3.05 -7.99
N ASN A 122 0.13 -4.37 -7.85
CA ASN A 122 -0.04 -5.02 -6.55
C ASN A 122 1.14 -4.77 -5.60
N GLN A 123 0.83 -4.60 -4.31
CA GLN A 123 1.77 -4.30 -3.24
C GLN A 123 1.75 -5.34 -2.12
N PHE A 124 0.96 -6.42 -2.24
CA PHE A 124 0.81 -7.43 -1.18
C PHE A 124 2.17 -8.00 -0.77
N ASP A 125 2.93 -8.53 -1.73
CA ASP A 125 4.25 -9.13 -1.46
C ASP A 125 5.24 -8.08 -0.91
N SER A 126 5.19 -6.85 -1.42
CA SER A 126 6.03 -5.75 -0.96
C SER A 126 5.75 -5.41 0.51
N THR A 127 4.48 -5.42 0.94
CA THR A 127 4.11 -5.18 2.34
C THR A 127 4.51 -6.32 3.27
N GLN A 128 4.43 -7.57 2.80
CA GLN A 128 4.91 -8.74 3.55
C GLN A 128 6.44 -8.69 3.76
N ALA A 129 7.18 -8.28 2.72
CA ALA A 129 8.64 -8.13 2.79
C ALA A 129 9.10 -6.94 3.66
N VAL A 130 8.28 -5.89 3.81
CA VAL A 130 8.59 -4.78 4.74
C VAL A 130 8.28 -5.17 6.19
N ALA A 131 7.24 -5.98 6.44
CA ALA A 131 6.93 -6.48 7.77
C ALA A 131 8.05 -7.34 8.38
N SER A 132 8.94 -7.92 7.55
CA SER A 132 10.13 -8.66 8.00
C SER A 132 11.37 -7.78 8.27
N HIS A 133 11.36 -6.50 7.85
CA HIS A 133 12.41 -5.52 8.16
C HIS A 133 11.99 -4.57 9.30
N SER A 134 12.97 -3.97 9.97
CA SER A 134 12.77 -3.04 11.08
C SER A 134 11.91 -1.83 10.69
N THR A 135 10.62 -1.92 10.95
CA THR A 135 9.67 -0.81 10.85
C THR A 135 9.98 0.28 11.87
N ILE A 136 9.38 1.46 11.69
CA ILE A 136 9.43 2.53 12.70
C ILE A 136 8.93 2.04 14.07
N TRP A 137 8.04 1.04 14.10
CA TRP A 137 7.62 0.40 15.34
C TRP A 137 8.75 -0.35 16.03
N ARG A 138 9.60 -1.06 15.30
CA ARG A 138 10.79 -1.71 15.88
C ARG A 138 11.77 -0.66 16.42
N LEU A 139 11.89 0.49 15.76
CA LEU A 139 12.66 1.62 16.27
C LEU A 139 12.03 2.19 17.57
N ILE A 140 10.71 2.42 17.59
CA ILE A 140 9.99 2.91 18.78
C ILE A 140 10.14 1.95 19.95
N GLU A 141 10.02 0.64 19.73
CA GLU A 141 10.18 -0.36 20.79
C GLU A 141 11.62 -0.40 21.34
N VAL A 142 12.62 -0.25 20.47
CA VAL A 142 14.03 -0.11 20.91
C VAL A 142 14.23 1.17 21.72
N LEU A 143 13.67 2.30 21.27
CA LEU A 143 13.78 3.58 21.97
C LEU A 143 13.09 3.54 23.35
N LYS A 144 11.89 2.94 23.44
CA LYS A 144 11.20 2.73 24.73
C LYS A 144 12.04 1.86 25.67
N LYS A 145 12.68 0.82 25.15
CA LYS A 145 13.55 -0.06 25.94
C LYS A 145 14.79 0.68 26.45
N GLU A 146 15.46 1.47 25.59
CA GLU A 146 16.62 2.28 25.99
C GLU A 146 16.23 3.38 26.99
N GLN A 147 15.08 4.01 26.81
CA GLN A 147 14.52 4.97 27.76
C GLN A 147 14.29 4.31 29.12
N HIS A 148 13.61 3.16 29.15
CA HIS A 148 13.36 2.41 30.39
C HIS A 148 14.67 2.01 31.11
N LEU A 149 15.67 1.56 30.37
CA LEU A 149 17.00 1.24 30.92
C LEU A 149 17.71 2.48 31.48
N THR A 150 17.50 3.64 30.85
CA THR A 150 18.06 4.91 31.30
C THR A 150 17.36 5.41 32.56
N ASP A 151 16.03 5.32 32.62
CA ASP A 151 15.23 5.68 33.79
C ASP A 151 15.61 4.83 35.00
N ILE A 152 15.86 3.52 34.82
CA ILE A 152 16.37 2.65 35.89
C ILE A 152 17.74 3.15 36.39
N LYS A 153 18.64 3.56 35.50
CA LYS A 153 19.96 4.09 35.90
C LYS A 153 19.84 5.42 36.65
N ILE A 154 18.98 6.32 36.17
CA ILE A 154 18.72 7.62 36.82
C ILE A 154 18.12 7.39 38.21
N ASN A 155 17.12 6.52 38.34
CA ASN A 155 16.48 6.23 39.62
C ASN A 155 17.45 5.58 40.62
N ARG A 156 18.35 4.70 40.18
CA ARG A 156 19.43 4.17 41.04
C ARG A 156 20.37 5.27 41.54
N PHE A 157 20.72 6.21 40.67
CA PHE A 157 21.57 7.35 41.04
C PHE A 157 20.86 8.28 42.04
N ILE A 158 19.58 8.60 41.82
CA ILE A 158 18.76 9.39 42.75
C ILE A 158 18.65 8.69 44.11
N ALA A 159 18.55 7.35 44.13
CA ALA A 159 18.52 6.54 45.36
C ALA A 159 19.89 6.42 46.07
N GLY A 160 20.92 7.12 45.61
CA GLY A 160 22.26 7.10 46.21
C GLY A 160 23.07 5.83 45.90
N GLN A 161 22.63 5.00 44.96
CA GLN A 161 23.42 3.84 44.50
C GLN A 161 24.43 4.31 43.45
N GLU A 162 25.72 4.16 43.75
CA GLU A 162 26.77 4.46 42.78
C GLU A 162 26.65 3.54 41.55
N PRO A 163 26.82 4.09 40.33
CA PRO A 163 26.79 3.28 39.12
C PRO A 163 27.90 2.22 39.15
N PRO A 164 27.65 1.01 38.61
CA PRO A 164 28.66 -0.05 38.59
C PRO A 164 29.92 0.43 37.87
N ALA A 165 31.08 0.19 38.48
CA ALA A 165 32.37 0.59 37.94
C ALA A 165 32.54 0.08 36.49
N LYS A 166 32.94 0.98 35.57
CA LYS A 166 33.25 0.58 34.18
C LYS A 166 34.34 -0.49 34.21
N LYS A 167 34.04 -1.69 33.69
CA LYS A 167 35.06 -2.72 33.48
C LYS A 167 36.15 -2.14 32.57
N LYS A 168 37.40 -2.12 33.05
CA LYS A 168 38.55 -1.72 32.24
C LYS A 168 38.59 -2.62 31.00
N LYS A 169 38.54 -2.02 29.80
CA LYS A 169 38.88 -2.75 28.56
C LYS A 169 40.32 -3.22 28.72
N ILE A 170 40.53 -4.52 28.87
CA ILE A 170 41.85 -5.11 28.71
C ILE A 170 42.16 -5.00 27.21
N SER A 171 42.98 -4.01 26.84
CA SER A 171 43.65 -4.02 25.55
C SER A 171 44.62 -5.20 25.57
N ARG A 172 44.26 -6.32 24.94
CA ARG A 172 45.27 -7.30 24.52
C ARG A 172 46.07 -6.65 23.40
N CYS A 173 47.22 -6.10 23.76
CA CYS A 173 48.30 -5.78 22.84
C CYS A 173 49.23 -6.98 22.85
N CYS A 174 49.44 -7.57 21.67
CA CYS A 174 50.33 -8.69 21.32
C CYS A 174 49.98 -10.05 21.94
#